data_AF-X5P260-F1
#
_entry.id   AF-X5P260-F1
#
_cell.length_a   1.000
_cell.length_b   1.000
_cell.length_c   1.000
_cell.angle_alpha   90.00
_cell.angle_beta   90.00
_cell.angle_gamma   90.00
#
_symmetry.space_group_name_H-M   'P 1'
#
loop_
_entity.id
_entity.type
_entity.pdbx_description
1 polymer ?
#
loop_
_entity_poly.entity_id
_entity_poly.type
_entity_poly.pdbx_seq_one_letter_code
_entity_poly.pdbx_strand_id
1 'polypeptide(L)'
;MEPVRDPDTGPAISPVVAAALCIKPRGLLTDRQVRKVDALKQGSDAFAEMRRLAMRFNGILRGKRSAPLDAWIDDAIDSELIPIMRFARVLRRDIDAVNNAIELPWSNGQAEGQINRLKTLKRAMYGRAGPELLRARMLPPRHTK
;
A
#
# COMPACT_ATOMS: atom_id res chain seq x y z
N MET A 1 24.20 -7.17 -9.86
CA MET A 1 23.81 -7.90 -8.65
C MET A 1 23.26 -9.25 -9.10
N GLU A 2 23.83 -10.36 -8.63
CA GLU A 2 23.33 -11.67 -9.00
C GLU A 2 21.93 -11.90 -8.41
N PRO A 3 21.02 -12.56 -9.15
CA PRO A 3 19.69 -12.83 -8.65
C PRO A 3 19.74 -13.85 -7.50
N VAL A 4 19.13 -13.48 -6.37
CA VAL A 4 19.04 -14.35 -5.19
C VAL A 4 18.28 -15.63 -5.54
N ARG A 5 18.85 -16.78 -5.19
CA ARG A 5 18.29 -18.10 -5.47
C ARG A 5 17.35 -18.57 -4.37
N ASP A 6 16.33 -19.32 -4.77
CA ASP A 6 15.40 -19.98 -3.86
C ASP A 6 16.14 -21.09 -3.10
N PRO A 7 16.20 -21.03 -1.76
CA PRO A 7 16.96 -22.00 -0.98
C PRO A 7 16.38 -23.41 -1.02
N ASP A 8 15.10 -23.57 -1.38
CA ASP A 8 14.47 -24.90 -1.43
C ASP A 8 14.52 -25.50 -2.84
N THR A 9 14.47 -24.67 -3.88
CA THR A 9 14.36 -25.16 -5.27
C THR A 9 15.57 -24.88 -6.15
N GLY A 10 16.36 -23.84 -5.87
CA GLY A 10 17.57 -23.47 -6.64
C GLY A 10 17.43 -22.37 -7.72
N PRO A 11 16.30 -22.22 -8.45
CA PRO A 11 16.09 -21.09 -9.37
C PRO A 11 16.11 -19.73 -8.67
N ALA A 12 16.34 -18.66 -9.45
CA ALA A 12 16.22 -17.29 -8.97
C ALA A 12 14.81 -17.00 -8.43
N ILE A 13 14.73 -16.29 -7.29
CA ILE A 13 13.48 -15.79 -6.76
C ILE A 13 13.00 -14.66 -7.68
N SER A 14 11.76 -14.78 -8.18
CA SER A 14 11.23 -13.78 -9.10
C SER A 14 11.02 -12.43 -8.40
N PRO A 15 11.16 -11.29 -9.11
CA PRO A 15 10.92 -9.97 -8.54
C PRO A 15 9.53 -9.80 -7.92
N VAL A 16 8.51 -10.43 -8.51
CA VAL A 16 7.12 -10.41 -8.01
C VAL A 16 7.02 -11.12 -6.66
N VAL A 17 7.66 -12.29 -6.53
CA VAL A 17 7.70 -13.03 -5.26
C VAL A 17 8.48 -12.23 -4.23
N ALA A 18 9.63 -11.66 -4.59
CA ALA A 18 10.41 -10.82 -3.69
C ALA A 18 9.58 -9.62 -3.18
N ALA A 19 8.91 -8.88 -4.07
CA ALA A 19 8.05 -7.75 -3.70
C ALA A 19 6.90 -8.16 -2.77
N ALA A 20 6.21 -9.26 -3.06
CA ALA A 20 5.15 -9.78 -2.21
C ALA A 20 5.67 -10.17 -0.81
N LEU A 21 6.82 -10.82 -0.75
CA LEU A 21 7.47 -11.20 0.51
C LEU A 21 8.00 -9.99 1.28
N CYS A 22 8.42 -8.92 0.58
CA CYS A 22 8.93 -7.70 1.18
C CYS A 22 7.90 -7.01 2.10
N ILE A 23 6.62 -7.02 1.70
CA ILE A 23 5.53 -6.37 2.45
C ILE A 23 4.74 -7.32 3.37
N LYS A 24 4.96 -8.64 3.26
CA LYS A 24 4.21 -9.62 4.06
C LYS A 24 4.73 -9.70 5.51
N PRO A 25 3.87 -9.51 6.54
CA PRO A 25 4.26 -9.62 7.94
C PRO A 25 4.80 -10.99 8.32
N ARG A 26 5.74 -11.05 9.28
CA ARG A 26 6.39 -12.31 9.68
C ARG A 26 5.41 -13.39 10.16
N GLY A 27 4.40 -13.02 10.95
CA GLY A 27 3.40 -13.97 11.47
C GLY A 27 2.48 -14.58 10.41
N LEU A 28 2.54 -14.12 9.16
CA LEU A 28 1.76 -14.66 8.04
C LEU A 28 2.63 -15.43 7.03
N LEU A 29 3.95 -15.50 7.26
CA LEU A 29 4.86 -16.26 6.41
C LEU A 29 4.78 -17.74 6.75
N THR A 30 4.79 -18.58 5.72
CA THR A 30 5.08 -20.01 5.90
C THR A 30 6.59 -20.21 6.10
N ASP A 31 7.02 -21.34 6.65
CA ASP A 31 8.44 -21.64 6.87
C ASP A 31 9.28 -21.53 5.58
N ARG A 32 8.69 -21.97 4.47
CA ARG A 32 9.28 -21.83 3.13
C ARG A 32 9.50 -20.36 2.76
N GLN A 33 8.51 -19.52 3.03
CA GLN A 33 8.59 -18.08 2.76
C GLN A 33 9.58 -17.38 3.70
N VAL A 34 9.69 -17.82 4.96
CA VAL A 34 10.70 -17.32 5.90
C VAL A 34 12.10 -17.56 5.33
N ARG A 35 12.42 -18.79 4.89
CA ARG A 35 13.72 -19.10 4.29
C ARG A 35 14.01 -18.24 3.06
N LYS A 36 13.03 -18.01 2.18
CA LYS A 36 13.19 -17.09 1.04
C LYS A 36 13.46 -15.65 1.47
N VAL A 37 12.75 -15.15 2.48
CA VAL A 37 12.98 -13.82 3.03
C VAL A 37 14.39 -13.71 3.61
N ASP A 38 14.87 -14.73 4.31
CA ASP A 38 16.20 -14.74 4.90
C ASP A 38 17.29 -14.79 3.82
N ALA A 39 17.11 -15.62 2.77
CA ALA A 39 17.98 -15.62 1.59
C ALA A 39 18.01 -14.26 0.89
N LEU A 40 16.85 -13.61 0.70
CA LEU A 40 16.75 -12.28 0.08
C LEU A 40 17.45 -11.20 0.92
N LYS A 41 17.36 -11.28 2.25
CA LYS A 41 18.07 -10.36 3.14
C LYS A 41 19.59 -10.54 3.08
N GLN A 42 20.07 -11.77 3.01
CA GLN A 42 21.50 -12.07 2.92
C GLN A 42 22.08 -11.70 1.55
N GLY A 43 21.30 -11.86 0.48
CA GLY A 43 21.74 -11.57 -0.88
C GLY A 43 21.55 -10.12 -1.34
N SER A 44 20.85 -9.28 -0.58
CA SER A 44 20.58 -7.89 -0.97
C SER A 44 20.29 -6.99 0.23
N ASP A 45 21.24 -6.09 0.53
CA ASP A 45 21.06 -5.04 1.56
C ASP A 45 19.88 -4.13 1.22
N ALA A 46 19.71 -3.81 -0.06
CA ALA A 46 18.57 -3.03 -0.54
C ALA A 46 17.22 -3.71 -0.22
N PHE A 47 17.12 -5.04 -0.36
CA PHE A 47 15.91 -5.78 0.03
C PHE A 47 15.71 -5.77 1.54
N ALA A 48 16.78 -5.99 2.30
CA ALA A 48 16.74 -5.99 3.75
C ALA A 48 16.22 -4.64 4.28
N GLU A 49 16.76 -3.55 3.75
CA GLU A 49 16.40 -2.18 4.11
C GLU A 49 14.98 -1.81 3.68
N MET A 50 14.61 -2.12 2.44
CA MET A 50 13.25 -1.94 1.94
C MET A 50 12.22 -2.66 2.82
N ARG A 51 12.50 -3.91 3.20
CA ARG A 51 11.62 -4.68 4.08
C ARG A 51 11.55 -4.08 5.47
N ARG A 52 12.67 -3.61 6.03
CA ARG A 52 12.72 -2.93 7.34
C ARG A 52 11.79 -1.71 7.35
N LEU A 53 11.91 -0.85 6.34
CA LEU A 53 11.09 0.35 6.18
C LEU A 53 9.61 -0.03 5.97
N ALA A 54 9.30 -0.98 5.09
CA ALA A 54 7.93 -1.40 4.83
C ALA A 54 7.24 -2.01 6.06
N MET A 55 7.94 -2.82 6.86
CA MET A 55 7.38 -3.40 8.08
C MET A 55 7.11 -2.33 9.14
N ARG A 56 8.05 -1.39 9.34
CA ARG A 56 7.87 -0.27 10.28
C ARG A 56 6.69 0.61 9.88
N PHE A 57 6.59 0.97 8.61
CA PHE A 57 5.47 1.76 8.09
C PHE A 57 4.11 1.08 8.31
N ASN A 58 4.01 -0.22 7.98
CA ASN A 58 2.81 -1.01 8.23
C ASN A 58 2.43 -1.06 9.72
N GLY A 59 3.42 -1.11 10.60
CA GLY A 59 3.20 -1.04 12.05
C GLY A 59 2.60 0.31 12.48
N ILE A 60 3.12 1.41 11.95
CA ILE A 60 2.62 2.77 12.22
C ILE A 60 1.17 2.91 11.76
N LEU A 61 0.87 2.53 10.53
CA LEU A 61 -0.48 2.62 9.97
C LEU A 61 -1.52 1.81 10.77
N ARG A 62 -1.12 0.68 11.36
CA ARG A 62 -2.02 -0.16 12.17
C ARG A 62 -2.08 0.27 13.63
N GLY A 63 -1.10 1.04 14.10
CA GLY A 63 -0.90 1.39 15.51
C GLY A 63 -1.78 2.53 16.03
N LYS A 64 -2.56 3.19 15.14
CA LYS A 64 -3.42 4.36 15.44
C LYS A 64 -2.71 5.52 16.15
N ARG A 65 -1.38 5.58 16.04
CA ARG A 65 -0.53 6.62 16.64
C ARG A 65 0.43 7.09 15.57
N SER A 66 0.34 8.37 15.20
CA SER A 66 1.15 8.94 14.13
C SER A 66 2.57 9.32 14.56
N ALA A 67 2.81 9.49 15.87
CA ALA A 67 4.09 9.98 16.39
C ALA A 67 5.38 9.35 15.79
N PRO A 68 5.46 8.03 15.47
CA PRO A 68 6.66 7.47 14.87
C PRO A 68 6.82 7.74 13.36
N LEU A 69 5.83 8.36 12.71
CA LEU A 69 5.80 8.60 11.27
C LEU A 69 6.90 9.56 10.82
N ASP A 70 7.13 10.64 11.57
CA ASP A 70 8.14 11.64 11.20
C ASP A 70 9.54 11.03 11.11
N ALA A 71 9.94 10.29 12.15
CA ALA A 71 11.21 9.57 12.17
C ALA A 71 11.29 8.50 11.06
N TRP A 72 10.17 7.83 10.77
CA TRP A 72 10.13 6.88 9.65
C TRP A 72 10.33 7.57 8.30
N ILE A 73 9.74 8.75 8.09
CA ILE A 73 9.89 9.52 6.85
C ILE A 73 11.36 9.95 6.68
N ASP A 74 12.00 10.43 7.74
CA ASP A 74 13.42 10.84 7.69
C ASP A 74 14.31 9.64 7.33
N ASP A 75 14.16 8.51 8.03
CA ASP A 75 14.88 7.27 7.70
C ASP A 75 14.63 6.81 6.25
N ALA A 76 13.40 6.96 5.77
CA ALA A 76 13.03 6.57 4.41
C ALA A 76 13.63 7.49 3.34
N ILE A 77 13.78 8.78 3.64
CA ILE A 77 14.46 9.75 2.77
C ILE A 77 15.96 9.44 2.71
N ASP A 78 16.57 9.08 3.84
CA ASP A 78 18.00 8.82 3.96
C ASP A 78 18.42 7.41 3.48
N SER A 79 17.47 6.50 3.25
CA SER A 79 17.72 5.09 2.87
C SER A 79 18.40 4.88 1.50
N GLU A 80 18.64 5.95 0.73
CA GLU A 80 19.14 5.94 -0.68
C GLU A 80 18.30 5.13 -1.68
N LEU A 81 17.23 4.47 -1.23
CA LEU A 81 16.28 3.74 -2.06
C LEU A 81 15.35 4.74 -2.75
N ILE A 82 15.75 5.20 -3.94
CA ILE A 82 15.07 6.26 -4.72
C ILE A 82 13.53 6.14 -4.75
N PRO A 83 12.92 4.96 -4.98
CA PRO A 83 11.47 4.83 -4.95
C PRO A 83 10.84 5.12 -3.58
N ILE A 84 11.50 4.68 -2.50
CA ILE A 84 11.04 4.88 -1.12
C ILE A 84 11.24 6.34 -0.70
N MET A 85 12.39 6.93 -1.03
CA MET A 85 12.67 8.35 -0.79
C MET A 85 11.62 9.25 -1.45
N ARG A 86 11.27 8.98 -2.72
CA ARG A 86 10.22 9.74 -3.43
C ARG A 86 8.86 9.59 -2.75
N PHE A 87 8.51 8.37 -2.34
CA PHE A 87 7.29 8.11 -1.60
C PHE A 87 7.24 8.87 -0.26
N ALA A 88 8.33 8.83 0.51
CA ALA A 88 8.45 9.52 1.79
C ALA A 88 8.34 11.04 1.65
N ARG A 89 8.91 11.64 0.59
CA ARG A 89 8.76 13.08 0.30
C ARG A 89 7.32 13.47 0.01
N VAL A 90 6.56 12.62 -0.68
CA VAL A 90 5.13 12.84 -0.93
C VAL A 90 4.36 12.76 0.38
N LEU A 91 4.62 11.75 1.21
CA LEU A 91 4.01 11.64 2.54
C LEU A 91 4.31 12.85 3.43
N ARG A 92 5.55 13.35 3.40
CA ARG A 92 5.97 14.54 4.15
C ARG A 92 5.17 15.78 3.75
N ARG A 93 4.89 15.95 2.46
CA ARG A 93 4.10 17.07 1.94
C ARG A 93 2.65 17.02 2.45
N ASP A 94 2.09 15.83 2.58
CA ASP A 94 0.69 15.61 2.97
C ASP A 94 0.55 15.12 4.43
N ILE A 95 1.50 15.48 5.29
CA ILE A 95 1.67 14.89 6.64
C ILE A 95 0.41 14.95 7.49
N ASP A 96 -0.31 16.08 7.47
CA ASP A 96 -1.56 16.24 8.23
C ASP A 96 -2.64 15.25 7.80
N ALA A 97 -2.75 15.00 6.48
CA ALA A 97 -3.70 14.05 5.94
C ALA A 97 -3.31 12.61 6.33
N VAL A 98 -2.02 12.29 6.33
CA VAL A 98 -1.52 10.96 6.72
C VAL A 98 -1.71 10.73 8.23
N ASN A 99 -1.43 11.72 9.07
CA ASN A 99 -1.67 11.67 10.51
C ASN A 99 -3.15 11.43 10.80
N ASN A 100 -4.04 12.19 10.16
CA ASN A 100 -5.48 11.99 10.28
C ASN A 100 -5.92 10.60 9.83
N ALA A 101 -5.34 10.07 8.74
CA ALA A 101 -5.65 8.72 8.26
C ALA A 101 -5.20 7.61 9.24
N ILE A 102 -4.22 7.88 10.10
CA ILE A 102 -3.76 6.94 11.13
C ILE A 102 -4.61 7.04 12.39
N GLU A 103 -4.89 8.25 12.85
CA GLU A 103 -5.46 8.51 14.17
C GLU A 103 -6.99 8.45 14.18
N LEU A 104 -7.62 8.88 13.08
CA LEU A 104 -9.07 8.93 13.00
C LEU A 104 -9.64 7.56 12.60
N PRO A 105 -10.87 7.24 13.05
CA PRO A 105 -11.54 5.99 12.66
C PRO A 105 -12.12 6.05 11.24
N TRP A 106 -12.03 7.20 10.56
CA TRP A 106 -12.64 7.43 9.26
C TRP A 106 -11.78 6.86 8.14
N SER A 107 -12.41 6.22 7.16
CA SER A 107 -11.75 5.79 5.94
C SER A 107 -12.42 6.40 4.72
N ASN A 108 -11.64 6.64 3.66
CA ASN A 108 -12.17 7.08 2.37
C ASN A 108 -12.94 5.96 1.62
N GLY A 109 -13.03 4.75 2.19
CA GLY A 109 -13.65 3.60 1.54
C GLY A 109 -15.11 3.81 1.15
N GLN A 110 -15.89 4.57 1.94
CA GLN A 110 -17.26 4.92 1.57
C GLN A 110 -17.28 5.79 0.30
N ALA A 111 -16.47 6.85 0.28
CA ALA A 111 -16.42 7.79 -0.83
C ALA A 111 -15.88 7.10 -2.10
N GLU A 112 -14.80 6.33 -1.96
CA GLU A 112 -14.25 5.51 -3.05
C GLU A 112 -15.25 4.49 -3.57
N GLY A 113 -16.04 3.87 -2.68
CA GLY A 113 -17.12 2.96 -3.06
C GLY A 113 -18.19 3.64 -3.92
N GLN A 114 -18.63 4.85 -3.53
CA GLN A 114 -19.58 5.62 -4.33
C GLN A 114 -18.99 6.07 -5.66
N ILE A 115 -17.73 6.52 -5.67
CA ILE A 115 -17.01 6.88 -6.90
C ILE A 115 -16.88 5.67 -7.82
N ASN A 116 -16.58 4.49 -7.28
CA ASN A 116 -16.48 3.27 -8.06
C ASN A 116 -17.84 2.88 -8.65
N ARG A 117 -18.93 2.93 -7.86
CA ARG A 117 -20.30 2.71 -8.35
C ARG A 117 -20.66 3.67 -9.49
N LEU A 118 -20.35 4.95 -9.33
CA LEU A 118 -20.55 5.97 -10.36
C LEU A 118 -19.77 5.64 -11.64
N LYS A 119 -18.47 5.34 -11.51
CA LYS A 119 -17.61 5.00 -12.65
C LYS A 119 -18.09 3.74 -13.36
N THR A 120 -18.54 2.72 -12.63
CA THR A 120 -19.12 1.49 -13.19
C THR A 120 -20.38 1.79 -14.00
N LEU A 121 -21.30 2.58 -13.43
CA LEU A 121 -22.52 2.98 -14.12
C LEU A 121 -22.22 3.75 -15.42
N LYS A 122 -21.30 4.71 -15.36
CA LYS A 122 -20.88 5.49 -16.52
C LYS A 122 -20.24 4.60 -17.60
N ARG A 123 -19.43 3.60 -17.23
CA ARG A 123 -18.82 2.63 -18.17
C ARG A 123 -19.86 1.72 -18.82
N ALA A 124 -20.83 1.23 -18.06
CA ALA A 124 -21.95 0.44 -18.59
C ALA A 124 -22.80 1.23 -19.61
N MET A 125 -22.71 2.55 -19.58
CA MET A 125 -23.42 3.46 -20.49
C MET A 125 -22.48 4.12 -21.52
N TYR A 126 -21.36 3.46 -21.83
CA TYR A 126 -20.37 3.91 -22.82
C TYR A 126 -19.85 5.34 -22.60
N GLY A 127 -19.83 5.81 -21.35
CA GLY A 127 -19.40 7.16 -21.00
C GLY A 127 -20.42 8.26 -21.27
N ARG A 128 -21.59 7.95 -21.86
CA ARG A 128 -22.58 8.93 -22.35
C ARG A 128 -23.58 9.39 -21.29
N ALA A 129 -23.56 8.80 -20.10
CA ALA A 129 -24.46 9.20 -19.01
C ALA A 129 -24.09 10.60 -18.47
N GLY A 130 -24.99 11.57 -18.67
CA GLY A 130 -24.90 12.91 -18.09
C GLY A 130 -25.28 12.95 -16.60
N PRO A 131 -25.07 14.09 -15.91
CA PRO A 131 -25.28 14.22 -14.47
C PRO A 131 -26.69 13.85 -13.99
N GLU A 132 -27.73 14.24 -14.74
CA GLU A 132 -29.13 13.93 -14.40
C GLU A 132 -29.42 12.43 -14.44
N LEU A 133 -28.94 11.75 -15.48
CA LEU A 133 -29.11 10.32 -15.67
C LEU A 133 -28.32 9.51 -14.63
N LEU A 134 -27.12 9.96 -14.29
CA LEU A 134 -26.34 9.39 -13.19
C LEU A 134 -27.07 9.58 -11.86
N ARG A 135 -27.61 10.77 -11.59
CA ARG A 135 -28.40 11.06 -10.39
C ARG A 135 -29.61 10.14 -10.27
N ALA A 136 -30.37 9.98 -11.35
CA ALA A 136 -31.56 9.13 -11.40
C ALA A 136 -31.26 7.64 -11.11
N ARG A 137 -30.09 7.15 -11.50
CA ARG A 137 -29.69 5.74 -11.28
C ARG A 137 -28.92 5.51 -9.98
N MET A 138 -28.31 6.55 -9.40
CA MET A 138 -27.52 6.44 -8.18
C MET A 138 -28.34 6.67 -6.91
N LEU A 139 -29.28 7.62 -6.94
CA LEU A 139 -30.09 7.98 -5.79
C LEU A 139 -31.37 7.15 -5.76
N PRO A 140 -31.85 6.73 -4.58
CA PRO A 140 -33.17 6.15 -4.45
C PRO A 140 -34.24 7.16 -4.92
N PRO A 141 -35.34 6.71 -5.53
CA PRO A 141 -36.44 7.59 -5.90
C PRO A 141 -36.94 8.32 -4.65
N ARG A 142 -37.15 9.63 -4.76
CA ARG A 142 -37.80 10.41 -3.71
C ARG A 142 -39.25 9.92 -3.61
N HIS A 143 -39.58 9.17 -2.56
CA HIS A 143 -40.97 8.99 -2.18
C HIS A 143 -41.46 10.32 -1.59
N THR A 144 -42.09 11.14 -2.43
CA THR A 144 -42.99 12.20 -1.96
C THR A 144 -44.18 11.49 -1.29
N LYS A 145 -44.36 11.73 0.02
CA LYS A 145 -45.64 11.46 0.69
C LYS A 145 -46.68 12.47 0.22
#